data_AF-A0A151BUZ1-F1
#
_entry.id   AF-A0A151BUZ1-F1
#
_cell.length_a   1.000
_cell.length_b   1.000
_cell.length_c   1.000
_cell.angle_alpha   90.00
_cell.angle_beta   90.00
_cell.angle_gamma   90.00
#
_symmetry.space_group_name_H-M   'P 1'
#
loop_
_entity.id
_entity.type
_entity.pdbx_description
1 polymer ?
#
loop_
_entity_poly.entity_id
_entity_poly.type
_entity_poly.pdbx_seq_one_letter_code
_entity_poly.pdbx_strand_id
1 'polypeptide(L)'
;MPAGLTVADIAVGLVPILAALVTVGIFRWRRKDEIFTDVTPGLAPGIGASDHTERVRRGVEYSGPVAVRFNAPDNSTPALSGTVIDGIVHGRDLTATLVDLALRGIVTLEKETSPKGKDDWRISRTGVGEETMAEHERVLLDALLAGRTSVLLGSLRQADVAQRWRKAEIAVYRAVVDRGWYRKHPRSRNGLLSFLGVALIVAACGAGLVAAVAENHWQWVPLGVGLGVGGVLLIWRGRGRTPRTALGTAARIQALGYEEYLKTAEAGQLKHEELAGEIRSMLPYAVAFGVAPHVASVLGEALRSARIAEGSEAALGMAADMALDPGIFYLMDGLVDLVGSVDLSALADVDPGDALSGLLDGFDGLGDALSNLGDGIGDLVPGDGCLDGCDGCDAGCIDF
;
A
#
# COMPACT_ATOMS: atom_id res chain seq x y z
N MET A 1 -10.10 -35.57 -42.34
CA MET A 1 -8.73 -35.63 -41.79
C MET A 1 -7.79 -35.52 -42.98
N PRO A 2 -6.80 -34.63 -42.99
CA PRO A 2 -5.78 -34.65 -44.03
C PRO A 2 -5.13 -36.02 -44.06
N ALA A 3 -4.86 -36.55 -45.25
CA ALA A 3 -4.29 -37.88 -45.43
C ALA A 3 -2.94 -37.94 -44.71
N GLY A 4 -2.86 -38.70 -43.61
CA GLY A 4 -1.61 -38.91 -42.87
C GLY A 4 -1.65 -38.64 -41.36
N LEU A 5 -2.72 -38.07 -40.78
CA LEU A 5 -2.86 -37.99 -39.32
C LEU A 5 -3.37 -39.30 -38.74
N THR A 6 -2.60 -39.87 -37.82
CA THR A 6 -3.09 -40.92 -36.94
C THR A 6 -3.60 -40.33 -35.63
N VAL A 7 -4.44 -41.09 -34.92
CA VAL A 7 -4.88 -40.74 -33.55
C VAL A 7 -3.66 -40.66 -32.61
N ALA A 8 -2.61 -41.43 -32.88
CA ALA A 8 -1.37 -41.40 -32.11
C ALA A 8 -0.66 -40.04 -32.22
N ASP A 9 -0.63 -39.42 -33.40
CA ASP A 9 0.02 -38.11 -33.60
C ASP A 9 -0.69 -37.00 -32.80
N ILE A 10 -2.01 -37.03 -32.77
CA ILE A 10 -2.82 -36.11 -31.96
C ILE A 10 -2.56 -36.36 -30.47
N ALA A 11 -2.49 -37.62 -30.03
CA ALA A 11 -2.19 -37.96 -28.65
C ALA A 11 -0.81 -37.44 -28.22
N VAL A 12 0.21 -37.57 -29.07
CA VAL A 12 1.57 -37.06 -28.83
C VAL A 12 1.57 -35.53 -28.64
N GLY A 13 0.77 -34.80 -29.42
CA GLY A 13 0.61 -33.34 -29.24
C GLY A 13 -0.09 -32.93 -27.94
N LEU A 14 -0.98 -33.76 -27.40
CA LEU A 14 -1.68 -33.46 -26.15
C LEU A 14 -0.83 -33.69 -24.89
N VAL A 15 0.13 -34.61 -24.94
CA VAL A 15 1.04 -34.92 -23.81
C VAL A 15 1.71 -33.68 -23.20
N PRO A 16 2.40 -32.80 -23.97
CA PRO A 16 3.06 -31.62 -23.39
C PRO A 16 2.07 -30.63 -22.76
N ILE A 17 0.84 -30.51 -23.30
CA ILE A 17 -0.21 -29.66 -22.73
C ILE A 17 -0.67 -30.23 -21.39
N LEU A 18 -0.94 -31.53 -21.31
CA LEU A 18 -1.34 -32.19 -20.07
C LEU A 18 -0.24 -32.12 -19.02
N ALA A 19 1.02 -32.35 -19.40
CA ALA A 19 2.17 -32.21 -18.50
C ALA A 19 2.30 -30.77 -17.97
N ALA A 20 2.11 -29.76 -18.83
CA ALA A 20 2.11 -28.36 -18.42
C ALA A 20 0.96 -28.05 -17.44
N LEU A 21 -0.25 -28.56 -17.69
CA LEU A 21 -1.40 -28.41 -16.80
C LEU A 21 -1.17 -29.05 -15.43
N VAL A 22 -0.65 -30.28 -15.39
CA VAL A 22 -0.29 -30.97 -14.13
C VAL A 22 0.78 -30.19 -13.38
N THR A 23 1.82 -29.72 -14.08
CA THR A 23 2.89 -28.92 -13.49
C THR A 23 2.34 -27.64 -12.86
N VAL A 24 1.49 -26.90 -13.57
CA VAL A 24 0.82 -25.70 -13.05
C VAL A 24 -0.07 -26.04 -11.85
N GLY A 25 -0.81 -27.15 -11.90
CA GLY A 25 -1.67 -27.61 -10.80
C GLY A 25 -0.88 -27.89 -9.52
N ILE A 26 0.16 -28.72 -9.61
CA ILE A 26 1.08 -29.03 -8.49
C ILE A 26 1.68 -27.74 -7.92
N PHE A 27 2.07 -26.83 -8.82
CA PHE A 27 2.70 -25.59 -8.43
C PHE A 27 1.76 -24.64 -7.70
N ARG A 28 0.50 -24.49 -8.16
CA ARG A 28 -0.53 -23.72 -7.46
C ARG A 28 -0.82 -24.31 -6.09
N TRP A 29 -0.87 -25.64 -5.97
CA TRP A 29 -1.05 -26.31 -4.69
C TRP A 29 0.12 -26.05 -3.73
N ARG A 30 1.36 -26.10 -4.23
CA ARG A 30 2.57 -25.80 -3.44
C ARG A 30 2.68 -24.34 -2.99
N ARG A 31 1.98 -23.41 -3.67
CA ARG A 31 1.96 -21.97 -3.35
C ARG A 31 0.78 -21.52 -2.50
N LYS A 32 0.00 -22.45 -1.95
CA LYS A 32 -0.99 -22.12 -0.92
C LYS A 32 -0.30 -21.59 0.33
N ASP A 33 -0.90 -20.57 0.92
CA ASP A 33 -0.50 -20.04 2.21
C ASP A 33 -0.65 -21.11 3.30
N GLU A 34 0.08 -20.94 4.40
CA GLU A 34 -0.03 -21.77 5.61
C GLU A 34 -0.87 -21.04 6.66
N ILE A 35 -1.55 -21.78 7.53
CA ILE A 35 -2.37 -21.24 8.63
C ILE A 35 -2.25 -22.13 9.86
N PHE A 36 -2.36 -21.55 11.05
CA PHE A 36 -2.43 -22.31 12.29
C PHE A 36 -3.79 -23.02 12.40
N THR A 37 -3.79 -24.26 12.87
CA THR A 37 -5.01 -25.06 13.05
C THR A 37 -5.58 -24.98 14.46
N ASP A 38 -4.73 -24.69 15.44
CA ASP A 38 -5.07 -24.84 16.86
C ASP A 38 -5.50 -23.52 17.52
N VAL A 39 -5.49 -22.42 16.76
CA VAL A 39 -5.86 -21.09 17.21
C VAL A 39 -6.85 -20.45 16.25
N THR A 40 -7.61 -19.47 16.75
CA THR A 40 -8.51 -18.67 15.92
C THR A 40 -7.73 -18.03 14.77
N PRO A 41 -8.24 -18.07 13.53
CA PRO A 41 -7.61 -17.40 12.39
C PRO A 41 -7.29 -15.95 12.72
N GLY A 42 -6.04 -15.54 12.50
CA GLY A 42 -5.55 -14.19 12.84
C GLY A 42 -4.78 -14.08 14.14
N LEU A 43 -4.75 -15.12 14.97
CA LEU A 43 -3.91 -15.16 16.18
C LEU A 43 -2.65 -15.99 15.95
N ALA A 44 -1.55 -15.58 16.58
CA ALA A 44 -0.36 -16.40 16.69
C ALA A 44 -0.46 -17.27 17.95
N PRO A 45 0.04 -18.51 17.94
CA PRO A 45 0.08 -19.36 19.12
C PRO A 45 0.89 -18.68 20.24
N GLY A 46 0.38 -18.75 21.47
CA GLY A 46 1.10 -18.27 22.65
C GLY A 46 2.36 -19.08 22.93
N ILE A 47 3.26 -18.54 23.76
CA ILE A 47 4.50 -19.22 24.15
C ILE A 47 4.15 -20.57 24.80
N GLY A 48 4.61 -21.67 24.20
CA GLY A 48 4.37 -23.04 24.67
C GLY A 48 3.14 -23.74 24.10
N ALA A 49 2.36 -23.08 23.23
CA ALA A 49 1.27 -23.72 22.49
C ALA A 49 1.79 -24.51 21.27
N SER A 50 0.98 -25.46 20.79
CA SER A 50 1.31 -26.23 19.59
C SER A 50 1.30 -25.35 18.33
N ASP A 51 2.39 -25.43 17.57
CA ASP A 51 2.61 -24.66 16.33
C ASP A 51 2.15 -25.46 15.09
N HIS A 52 1.02 -26.17 15.20
CA HIS A 52 0.53 -26.98 14.10
C HIS A 52 0.04 -26.08 12.97
N THR A 53 0.63 -26.30 11.79
CA THR A 53 0.35 -25.52 10.58
C THR A 53 -0.13 -26.41 9.46
N GLU A 54 -1.18 -25.96 8.77
CA GLU A 54 -1.69 -26.60 7.56
C GLU A 54 -1.75 -25.61 6.41
N ARG A 55 -1.83 -26.12 5.18
CA ARG A 55 -2.09 -25.29 4.01
C ARG A 55 -3.56 -24.92 3.94
N VAL A 56 -3.88 -23.70 3.49
CA VAL A 56 -5.28 -23.27 3.37
C VAL A 56 -6.07 -24.22 2.45
N ARG A 57 -7.25 -24.66 2.93
CA ARG A 57 -8.11 -25.62 2.23
C ARG A 57 -8.66 -25.07 0.92
N ARG A 58 -9.27 -23.88 0.95
CA ARG A 58 -9.89 -23.22 -0.22
C ARG A 58 -8.99 -22.10 -0.73
N GLY A 59 -8.90 -21.97 -2.06
CA GLY A 59 -8.10 -20.92 -2.70
C GLY A 59 -6.60 -21.07 -2.50
N VAL A 60 -5.89 -19.96 -2.69
CA VAL A 60 -4.44 -19.82 -2.43
C VAL A 60 -4.19 -19.12 -1.10
N GLU A 61 -5.11 -18.24 -0.69
CA GLU A 61 -5.05 -17.41 0.50
C GLU A 61 -6.27 -17.69 1.38
N TYR A 62 -6.20 -17.32 2.65
CA TYR A 62 -7.35 -17.42 3.55
C TYR A 62 -8.52 -16.56 3.03
N SER A 63 -9.68 -17.21 2.87
CA SER A 63 -10.93 -16.62 2.39
C SER A 63 -12.10 -16.87 3.35
N GLY A 64 -11.82 -17.19 4.61
CA GLY A 64 -12.84 -17.35 5.64
C GLY A 64 -13.29 -15.98 6.18
N PRO A 65 -14.25 -15.96 7.11
CA PRO A 65 -14.70 -14.73 7.74
C PRO A 65 -13.53 -14.08 8.51
N VAL A 66 -13.35 -12.79 8.31
CA VAL A 66 -12.37 -11.97 9.03
C VAL A 66 -13.17 -11.13 10.03
N ALA A 67 -12.85 -11.24 11.31
CA ALA A 67 -13.49 -10.42 12.34
C ALA A 67 -12.91 -9.00 12.30
N VAL A 68 -13.79 -8.01 12.48
CA VAL A 68 -13.40 -6.60 12.63
C VAL A 68 -12.49 -6.47 13.85
N ARG A 69 -11.41 -5.69 13.71
CA ARG A 69 -10.43 -5.44 14.77
C ARG A 69 -10.28 -3.93 14.94
N PHE A 70 -10.45 -3.43 16.17
CA PHE A 70 -10.36 -1.99 16.48
C PHE A 70 -8.92 -1.50 16.62
N ASN A 71 -8.02 -2.37 17.08
CA ASN A 71 -6.62 -2.04 17.30
C ASN A 71 -5.77 -2.35 16.07
N ALA A 72 -4.72 -1.55 15.86
CA ALA A 72 -3.71 -1.81 14.84
C ALA A 72 -3.12 -3.24 14.98
N PRO A 73 -2.68 -3.87 13.86
CA PRO A 73 -2.09 -5.21 13.88
C PRO A 73 -0.83 -5.27 14.76
N ASP A 74 -0.63 -6.39 15.43
CA ASP A 74 0.44 -6.54 16.43
C ASP A 74 1.83 -6.51 15.76
N ASN A 75 2.75 -5.69 16.29
CA ASN A 75 4.14 -5.57 15.80
C ASN A 75 4.27 -5.27 14.29
N SER A 76 3.24 -4.67 13.71
CA SER A 76 3.21 -4.23 12.32
C SER A 76 3.39 -2.73 12.23
N THR A 77 4.02 -2.27 11.15
CA THR A 77 4.02 -0.86 10.75
C THR A 77 3.05 -0.69 9.58
N PRO A 78 2.64 0.54 9.23
CA PRO A 78 1.69 0.76 8.14
C PRO A 78 2.12 0.12 6.82
N ALA A 79 3.40 0.27 6.42
CA ALA A 79 3.91 -0.36 5.21
C ALA A 79 3.89 -1.89 5.26
N LEU A 80 4.21 -2.48 6.42
CA LEU A 80 4.18 -3.94 6.56
C LEU A 80 2.75 -4.48 6.50
N SER A 81 1.79 -3.77 7.11
CA SER A 81 0.36 -4.09 7.05
C SER A 81 -0.19 -4.02 5.63
N GLY A 82 0.15 -2.97 4.86
CA GLY A 82 -0.21 -2.89 3.44
C GLY A 82 0.39 -4.06 2.64
N THR A 83 1.70 -4.29 2.82
CA THR A 83 2.43 -5.33 2.09
C THR A 83 1.92 -6.74 2.40
N VAL A 84 1.51 -7.04 3.64
CA VAL A 84 1.09 -8.39 4.00
C VAL A 84 -0.27 -8.76 3.37
N ILE A 85 -1.11 -7.78 3.00
CA ILE A 85 -2.45 -8.01 2.41
C ILE A 85 -2.37 -8.66 1.03
N ASP A 86 -1.46 -8.19 0.16
CA ASP A 86 -1.33 -8.67 -1.22
C ASP A 86 0.08 -9.16 -1.58
N GLY A 87 1.11 -8.82 -0.81
CA GLY A 87 2.52 -9.15 -1.04
C GLY A 87 3.25 -8.14 -1.93
N ILE A 88 2.68 -6.95 -2.13
CA ILE A 88 3.21 -5.86 -2.94
C ILE A 88 3.38 -4.64 -2.04
N VAL A 89 4.52 -3.97 -2.17
CA VAL A 89 4.73 -2.67 -1.52
C VAL A 89 4.29 -1.60 -2.51
N HIS A 90 3.24 -0.85 -2.16
CA HIS A 90 2.71 0.25 -2.96
C HIS A 90 3.38 1.58 -2.62
N GLY A 91 3.26 2.58 -3.50
CA GLY A 91 3.75 3.93 -3.21
C GLY A 91 3.13 4.51 -1.94
N ARG A 92 1.81 4.32 -1.77
CA ARG A 92 1.06 4.75 -0.58
C ARG A 92 1.51 4.10 0.73
N ASP A 93 2.08 2.89 0.69
CA ASP A 93 2.61 2.21 1.89
C ASP A 93 3.84 2.95 2.43
N LEU A 94 4.68 3.47 1.53
CA LEU A 94 5.84 4.27 1.89
C LEU A 94 5.41 5.67 2.35
N THR A 95 4.39 6.27 1.72
CA THR A 95 3.78 7.52 2.17
C THR A 95 3.20 7.38 3.58
N ALA A 96 2.45 6.32 3.83
CA ALA A 96 1.91 5.99 5.15
C ALA A 96 3.01 5.90 6.21
N THR A 97 4.17 5.34 5.84
CA THR A 97 5.33 5.29 6.73
C THR A 97 5.88 6.68 7.04
N LEU A 98 5.92 7.60 6.07
CA LEU A 98 6.34 8.99 6.32
C LEU A 98 5.38 9.73 7.23
N VAL A 99 4.07 9.56 7.01
CA VAL A 99 3.03 10.13 7.88
C VAL A 99 3.16 9.58 9.30
N ASP A 100 3.35 8.27 9.45
CA ASP A 100 3.58 7.61 10.75
C ASP A 100 4.83 8.15 11.46
N LEU A 101 5.95 8.32 10.75
CA LEU A 101 7.16 8.94 11.31
C LEU A 101 6.95 10.40 11.72
N ALA A 102 6.17 11.16 10.95
CA ALA A 102 5.82 12.52 11.29
C ALA A 102 4.93 12.59 12.55
N LEU A 103 3.95 11.69 12.64
CA LEU A 103 3.10 11.55 13.81
C LEU A 103 3.86 11.03 15.03
N ARG A 104 5.01 10.37 14.87
CA ARG A 104 5.91 10.03 15.98
C ARG A 104 6.89 11.16 16.34
N GLY A 105 6.86 12.29 15.62
CA GLY A 105 7.75 13.44 15.85
C GLY A 105 9.19 13.23 15.37
N ILE A 106 9.46 12.17 14.60
CA ILE A 106 10.81 11.83 14.09
C ILE A 106 11.15 12.65 12.85
N VAL A 107 10.11 13.03 12.10
CA VAL A 107 10.20 13.80 10.86
C VAL A 107 9.23 14.98 10.93
N THR A 108 9.61 16.13 10.37
CA THR A 108 8.66 17.22 10.07
C THR A 108 8.38 17.28 8.58
N LEU A 109 7.12 17.51 8.26
CA LEU A 109 6.62 17.73 6.91
C LEU A 109 6.12 19.18 6.85
N GLU A 110 6.82 20.03 6.12
CA GLU A 110 6.47 21.45 5.97
C GLU A 110 6.11 21.73 4.52
N LYS A 111 4.98 22.41 4.30
CA LYS A 111 4.60 22.90 2.98
C LYS A 111 5.39 24.18 2.68
N GLU A 112 6.05 24.22 1.53
CA GLU A 112 6.85 25.36 1.08
C GLU A 112 6.53 25.65 -0.38
N THR A 113 6.36 26.93 -0.74
CA THR A 113 6.18 27.30 -2.14
C THR A 113 7.51 27.16 -2.87
N SER A 114 7.56 26.28 -3.87
CA SER A 114 8.72 26.11 -4.74
C SER A 114 9.11 27.45 -5.38
N PRO A 115 10.39 27.66 -5.73
CA PRO A 115 10.82 28.81 -6.54
C PRO A 115 10.08 28.95 -7.89
N LYS A 116 9.38 27.90 -8.32
CA LYS A 116 8.55 27.86 -9.54
C LYS A 116 7.07 28.19 -9.30
N GLY A 117 6.68 28.60 -8.09
CA GLY A 117 5.30 28.95 -7.74
C GLY A 117 4.34 27.76 -7.61
N LYS A 118 4.89 26.53 -7.44
CA LYS A 118 4.12 25.32 -7.15
C LYS A 118 4.23 24.97 -5.67
N ASP A 119 3.20 24.34 -5.12
CA ASP A 119 3.26 23.76 -3.80
C ASP A 119 4.33 22.66 -3.76
N ASP A 120 5.21 22.69 -2.76
CA ASP A 120 6.26 21.71 -2.55
C ASP A 120 6.31 21.33 -1.06
N TRP A 121 7.01 20.25 -0.77
CA TRP A 121 7.06 19.67 0.55
C TRP A 121 8.51 19.47 0.99
N ARG A 122 8.83 20.05 2.13
CA ARG A 122 10.11 19.88 2.81
C ARG A 122 9.97 18.80 3.86
N ILE A 123 10.85 17.80 3.76
CA ILE A 123 11.01 16.75 4.76
C ILE A 123 12.25 17.08 5.58
N SER A 124 12.11 17.18 6.90
CA SER A 124 13.24 17.38 7.83
C SER A 124 13.27 16.33 8.92
N ARG A 125 14.48 15.93 9.29
CA ARG A 125 14.72 15.06 10.43
C ARG A 125 14.80 15.90 11.70
N THR A 126 14.06 15.52 12.74
CA THR A 126 14.08 16.21 14.04
C THR A 126 15.25 15.73 14.92
N GLY A 127 15.71 14.49 14.70
CA GLY A 127 16.75 13.85 15.51
C GLY A 127 16.27 13.32 16.85
N VAL A 128 14.95 13.31 17.09
CA VAL A 128 14.30 12.79 18.29
C VAL A 128 13.59 11.48 17.97
N GLY A 129 13.70 10.47 18.83
CA GLY A 129 12.93 9.22 18.71
C GLY A 129 13.43 8.23 17.66
N GLU A 130 14.61 8.44 17.06
CA GLU A 130 15.19 7.54 16.04
C GLU A 130 15.47 6.12 16.55
N GLU A 131 15.60 5.95 17.86
CA GLU A 131 15.76 4.66 18.53
C GLU A 131 14.50 3.79 18.46
N THR A 132 13.33 4.40 18.29
CA THR A 132 12.05 3.70 18.18
C THR A 132 11.73 3.25 16.75
N MET A 133 12.51 3.73 15.76
CA MET A 133 12.30 3.39 14.35
C MET A 133 12.63 1.94 14.04
N ALA A 134 11.76 1.30 13.28
CA ALA A 134 12.05 0.03 12.67
C ALA A 134 13.12 0.18 11.57
N GLU A 135 13.88 -0.88 11.33
CA GLU A 135 15.01 -0.85 10.38
C GLU A 135 14.60 -0.42 8.96
N HIS A 136 13.43 -0.86 8.49
CA HIS A 136 12.93 -0.47 7.16
C HIS A 136 12.52 1.01 7.09
N GLU A 137 12.01 1.59 8.18
CA GLU A 137 11.67 3.01 8.29
C GLU A 137 12.95 3.86 8.25
N ARG A 138 14.00 3.41 8.95
CA ARG A 138 15.33 4.05 8.94
C ARG A 138 15.92 4.06 7.54
N VAL A 139 15.92 2.91 6.87
CA VAL A 139 16.42 2.80 5.48
C VAL A 139 15.62 3.68 4.52
N LEU A 140 14.30 3.79 4.68
CA LEU A 140 13.47 4.70 3.90
C LEU A 140 13.91 6.16 4.13
N LEU A 141 13.99 6.60 5.38
CA LEU A 141 14.37 7.97 5.73
C LEU A 141 15.79 8.33 5.26
N ASP A 142 16.74 7.43 5.44
CA ASP A 142 18.13 7.60 4.99
C ASP A 142 18.23 7.67 3.46
N ALA A 143 17.47 6.82 2.76
CA ALA A 143 17.41 6.85 1.30
C ALA A 143 16.83 8.18 0.79
N LEU A 144 15.75 8.66 1.41
CA LEU A 144 15.09 9.92 1.04
C LEU A 144 15.98 11.13 1.25
N LEU A 145 16.58 11.24 2.43
CA LEU A 145 17.41 12.38 2.79
C LEU A 145 18.80 12.34 2.15
N ALA A 146 19.27 11.16 1.77
CA ALA A 146 20.61 10.93 1.20
C ALA A 146 21.73 11.54 2.07
N GLY A 147 21.60 11.40 3.40
CA GLY A 147 22.54 11.93 4.38
C GLY A 147 22.38 13.42 4.73
N ARG A 148 21.35 14.10 4.20
CA ARG A 148 21.01 15.49 4.56
C ARG A 148 20.06 15.53 5.75
N THR A 149 19.97 16.67 6.42
CA THR A 149 19.00 16.88 7.52
C THR A 149 17.62 17.26 7.01
N SER A 150 17.54 17.97 5.88
CA SER A 150 16.29 18.35 5.24
C SER A 150 16.38 18.26 3.71
N VAL A 151 15.28 17.90 3.05
CA VAL A 151 15.18 17.81 1.59
C VAL A 151 13.82 18.32 1.13
N LEU A 152 13.83 19.17 0.10
CA LEU A 152 12.64 19.57 -0.64
C LEU A 152 12.31 18.49 -1.69
N LEU A 153 11.10 17.94 -1.68
CA LEU A 153 10.72 16.82 -2.55
C LEU A 153 10.77 17.19 -4.03
N GLY A 154 10.28 18.37 -4.42
CA GLY A 154 10.31 18.86 -5.80
C GLY A 154 11.71 19.22 -6.31
N SER A 155 12.71 19.31 -5.43
CA SER A 155 14.12 19.47 -5.84
C SER A 155 14.77 18.17 -6.31
N LEU A 156 14.14 17.02 -6.04
CA LEU A 156 14.69 15.72 -6.38
C LEU A 156 14.40 15.36 -7.83
N ARG A 157 15.41 14.83 -8.52
CA ARG A 157 15.22 14.28 -9.87
C ARG A 157 14.41 13.00 -9.78
N GLN A 158 13.46 12.81 -10.71
CA GLN A 158 12.60 11.63 -10.76
C GLN A 158 13.39 10.31 -10.75
N ALA A 159 14.50 10.23 -11.50
CA ALA A 159 15.34 9.03 -11.54
C ALA A 159 16.01 8.71 -10.18
N ASP A 160 16.47 9.73 -9.45
CA ASP A 160 17.08 9.55 -8.14
C ASP A 160 16.04 9.10 -7.12
N VAL A 161 14.84 9.63 -7.23
CA VAL A 161 13.71 9.25 -6.41
C VAL A 161 13.29 7.81 -6.64
N ALA A 162 13.13 7.39 -7.89
CA ALA A 162 12.78 6.01 -8.21
C ALA A 162 13.76 5.01 -7.58
N GLN A 163 15.06 5.33 -7.60
CA GLN A 163 16.09 4.52 -6.95
C GLN A 163 15.96 4.52 -5.42
N ARG A 164 15.68 5.68 -4.80
CA ARG A 164 15.48 5.80 -3.35
C ARG A 164 14.26 5.01 -2.88
N TRP A 165 13.15 5.11 -3.60
CA TRP A 165 11.93 4.34 -3.33
C TRP A 165 12.16 2.85 -3.49
N ARG A 166 12.89 2.44 -4.54
CA ARG A 166 13.25 1.03 -4.72
C ARG A 166 14.08 0.49 -3.56
N LYS A 167 14.98 1.28 -2.97
CA LYS A 167 15.73 0.88 -1.77
C LYS A 167 14.81 0.69 -0.56
N ALA A 168 13.86 1.60 -0.35
CA ALA A 168 12.87 1.47 0.71
C ALA A 168 11.97 0.23 0.52
N GLU A 169 11.51 -0.01 -0.71
CA GLU A 169 10.72 -1.19 -1.08
C GLU A 169 11.45 -2.49 -0.70
N ILE A 170 12.74 -2.58 -1.03
CA ILE A 170 13.59 -3.72 -0.67
C ILE A 170 13.70 -3.87 0.85
N ALA A 171 13.77 -2.77 1.60
CA ALA A 171 13.82 -2.79 3.06
C ALA A 171 12.54 -3.34 3.68
N VAL A 172 11.37 -2.95 3.16
CA VAL A 172 10.06 -3.48 3.59
C VAL A 172 9.95 -4.98 3.27
N TYR A 173 10.34 -5.41 2.07
CA TYR A 173 10.36 -6.84 1.74
C TYR A 173 11.31 -7.66 2.62
N ARG A 174 12.44 -7.07 3.02
CA ARG A 174 13.34 -7.73 3.98
C ARG A 174 12.67 -7.84 5.34
N ALA A 175 12.05 -6.77 5.82
CA ALA A 175 11.38 -6.74 7.12
C ALA A 175 10.21 -7.75 7.24
N VAL A 176 9.44 -8.01 6.18
CA VAL A 176 8.39 -9.06 6.20
C VAL A 176 8.99 -10.48 6.19
N VAL A 177 10.17 -10.66 5.60
CA VAL A 177 10.88 -11.95 5.62
C VAL A 177 11.54 -12.18 6.98
N ASP A 178 12.17 -11.16 7.56
CA ASP A 178 12.83 -11.24 8.86
C ASP A 178 11.83 -11.49 10.00
N ARG A 179 10.61 -10.95 9.88
CA ARG A 179 9.47 -11.26 10.77
C ARG A 179 8.89 -12.67 10.57
N GLY A 180 9.40 -13.41 9.59
CA GLY A 180 8.93 -14.76 9.29
C GLY A 180 7.57 -14.82 8.60
N TRP A 181 7.00 -13.70 8.12
CA TRP A 181 5.71 -13.70 7.41
C TRP A 181 5.81 -14.33 6.02
N TYR A 182 6.99 -14.22 5.42
CA TYR A 182 7.33 -14.90 4.17
C TYR A 182 8.66 -15.64 4.31
N ARG A 183 8.75 -16.85 3.73
CA ARG A 183 10.01 -17.62 3.70
C ARG A 183 11.05 -17.05 2.74
N LYS A 184 10.60 -16.31 1.74
CA LYS A 184 11.39 -15.73 0.64
C LYS A 184 10.75 -14.42 0.23
N HIS A 185 11.47 -13.62 -0.55
CA HIS A 185 10.93 -12.37 -1.13
C HIS A 185 9.51 -12.57 -1.70
N PRO A 186 8.51 -11.75 -1.31
CA PRO A 186 7.10 -11.94 -1.72
C PRO A 186 6.89 -12.01 -3.23
N ARG A 187 7.67 -11.22 -3.99
CA ARG A 187 7.70 -11.20 -5.46
C ARG A 187 8.78 -12.08 -6.11
N SER A 188 9.28 -13.11 -5.43
CA SER A 188 10.28 -14.01 -6.04
C SER A 188 9.69 -14.72 -7.27
N ARG A 189 10.27 -14.45 -8.44
CA ARG A 189 9.88 -15.11 -9.69
C ARG A 189 10.57 -16.48 -9.75
N ASN A 190 9.80 -17.51 -10.06
CA ASN A 190 10.38 -18.84 -10.30
C ASN A 190 10.89 -18.90 -11.74
N GLY A 191 12.14 -18.47 -11.93
CA GLY A 191 12.83 -18.48 -13.23
C GLY A 191 12.83 -19.86 -13.90
N LEU A 192 12.76 -20.94 -13.11
CA LEU A 192 12.74 -22.31 -13.62
C LEU A 192 11.54 -22.63 -14.53
N LEU A 193 10.32 -22.17 -14.17
CA LEU A 193 9.14 -22.42 -15.01
C LEU A 193 9.16 -21.57 -16.27
N SER A 194 9.63 -20.33 -16.17
CA SER A 194 9.81 -19.46 -17.33
C SER A 194 10.87 -20.04 -18.27
N PHE A 195 11.98 -20.53 -17.73
CA PHE A 195 13.03 -21.21 -18.49
C PHE A 195 12.50 -22.47 -19.18
N LEU A 196 11.80 -23.34 -18.45
CA LEU A 196 11.19 -24.54 -19.02
C LEU A 196 10.18 -24.19 -20.12
N GLY A 197 9.36 -23.15 -19.91
CA GLY A 197 8.41 -22.67 -20.91
C GLY A 197 9.10 -22.15 -22.17
N VAL A 198 10.19 -21.38 -22.05
CA VAL A 198 11.00 -20.95 -23.19
C VAL A 198 11.63 -22.14 -23.91
N ALA A 199 12.16 -23.12 -23.16
CA ALA A 199 12.74 -24.34 -23.74
C ALA A 199 11.69 -25.13 -24.56
N LEU A 200 10.45 -25.23 -24.07
CA LEU A 200 9.35 -25.86 -24.82
C LEU A 200 9.00 -25.10 -26.11
N ILE A 201 9.02 -23.77 -26.09
CA ILE A 201 8.79 -22.96 -27.31
C ILE A 201 9.91 -23.17 -28.32
N VAL A 202 11.18 -23.20 -27.87
CA VAL A 202 12.32 -23.51 -28.74
C VAL A 202 12.18 -24.91 -29.34
N ALA A 203 11.76 -25.90 -28.54
CA ALA A 203 11.48 -27.24 -29.02
C ALA A 203 10.31 -27.29 -30.03
N ALA A 204 9.28 -26.45 -29.84
CA ALA A 204 8.18 -26.31 -30.79
C ALA A 204 8.67 -25.76 -32.15
N CYS A 205 9.55 -24.75 -32.14
CA CYS A 205 10.18 -24.24 -33.35
C CYS A 205 11.03 -25.32 -34.05
N GLY A 206 11.78 -26.11 -33.27
CA GLY A 206 12.53 -27.25 -33.78
C GLY A 206 11.64 -28.29 -34.46
N ALA A 207 10.51 -28.66 -33.83
CA ALA A 207 9.53 -29.56 -34.42
C ALA A 207 8.92 -28.98 -35.72
N GLY A 208 8.69 -27.67 -35.78
CA GLY A 208 8.25 -26.98 -36.99
C GLY A 208 9.30 -27.01 -38.12
N LEU A 209 10.59 -26.85 -37.79
CA LEU A 209 11.67 -26.96 -38.76
C LEU A 209 11.80 -28.39 -39.31
N VAL A 210 11.68 -29.39 -38.44
CA VAL A 210 11.66 -30.81 -38.84
C VAL A 210 10.45 -31.09 -39.73
N ALA A 211 9.28 -30.55 -39.40
CA ALA A 211 8.09 -30.64 -40.24
C ALA A 211 8.32 -30.05 -41.64
N ALA A 212 9.06 -28.94 -41.76
CA ALA A 212 9.31 -28.29 -43.04
C ALA A 212 10.23 -29.09 -43.98
N VAL A 213 11.09 -29.96 -43.43
CA VAL A 213 12.08 -30.74 -44.21
C VAL A 213 11.64 -32.20 -44.38
N ALA A 214 10.85 -32.75 -43.45
CA ALA A 214 10.41 -34.14 -43.50
C ALA A 214 9.34 -34.37 -44.58
N GLU A 215 9.45 -35.49 -45.30
CA GLU A 215 8.46 -35.92 -46.31
C GLU A 215 7.06 -36.06 -45.69
N ASN A 216 6.98 -36.61 -44.47
CA ASN A 216 5.78 -36.67 -43.64
C ASN A 216 5.70 -35.48 -42.69
N HIS A 217 5.56 -34.27 -43.25
CA HIS A 217 5.50 -33.01 -42.51
C HIS A 217 4.35 -32.95 -41.49
N TRP A 218 3.23 -33.60 -41.77
CA TRP A 218 2.00 -33.45 -40.99
C TRP A 218 2.02 -34.14 -39.61
N GLN A 219 2.85 -35.18 -39.40
CA GLN A 219 2.95 -35.90 -38.12
C GLN A 219 3.61 -35.05 -37.00
N TRP A 220 4.43 -34.06 -37.37
CA TRP A 220 5.19 -33.21 -36.44
C TRP A 220 4.39 -31.97 -35.99
N VAL A 221 3.36 -31.59 -36.75
CA VAL A 221 2.53 -30.40 -36.47
C VAL A 221 1.83 -30.50 -35.10
N PRO A 222 1.16 -31.61 -34.72
CA PRO A 222 0.52 -31.72 -33.41
C PRO A 222 1.51 -31.59 -32.24
N LEU A 223 2.71 -32.16 -32.38
CA LEU A 223 3.76 -32.07 -31.36
C LEU A 223 4.26 -30.62 -31.21
N GLY A 224 4.53 -29.93 -32.33
CA GLY A 224 4.95 -28.53 -32.31
C GLY A 224 3.91 -27.62 -31.67
N VAL A 225 2.63 -27.78 -32.02
CA VAL A 225 1.52 -27.04 -31.40
C VAL A 225 1.42 -27.35 -29.91
N GLY A 226 1.50 -28.62 -29.54
CA GLY A 226 1.46 -29.07 -28.14
C GLY A 226 2.56 -28.46 -27.27
N LEU A 227 3.80 -28.49 -27.76
CA LEU A 227 4.97 -27.90 -27.09
C LEU A 227 4.83 -26.38 -26.98
N GLY A 228 4.36 -25.71 -28.04
CA GLY A 228 4.15 -24.27 -28.06
C GLY A 228 3.10 -23.84 -27.04
N VAL A 229 1.93 -24.48 -27.05
CA VAL A 229 0.84 -24.21 -26.09
C VAL A 229 1.27 -24.53 -24.66
N GLY A 230 1.93 -25.68 -24.44
CA GLY A 230 2.47 -26.05 -23.13
C GLY A 230 3.49 -25.03 -22.61
N GLY A 231 4.40 -24.56 -23.47
CA GLY A 231 5.40 -23.55 -23.14
C GLY A 231 4.77 -22.21 -22.77
N VAL A 232 3.84 -21.71 -23.57
CA VAL A 232 3.09 -20.47 -23.28
C VAL A 232 2.30 -20.60 -21.97
N LEU A 233 1.66 -21.75 -21.74
CA LEU A 233 0.94 -22.03 -20.50
C LEU A 233 1.85 -21.94 -19.28
N LEU A 234 3.05 -22.51 -19.33
CA LEU A 234 4.03 -22.43 -18.24
C LEU A 234 4.52 -21.00 -18.00
N ILE A 235 4.76 -20.21 -19.04
CA ILE A 235 5.21 -18.81 -18.90
C ILE A 235 4.12 -17.95 -18.29
N TRP A 236 2.89 -18.03 -18.82
CA TRP A 236 1.79 -17.17 -18.39
C TRP A 236 1.29 -17.55 -17.00
N ARG A 237 1.05 -18.84 -16.77
CA ARG A 237 0.46 -19.36 -15.52
C ARG A 237 1.49 -19.70 -14.43
N GLY A 238 2.78 -19.71 -14.78
CA GLY A 238 3.90 -19.93 -13.85
C GLY A 238 4.38 -18.67 -13.12
N ARG A 239 3.91 -17.47 -13.53
CA ARG A 239 4.09 -16.23 -12.75
C ARG A 239 3.31 -16.40 -11.45
N GLY A 240 4.02 -16.65 -10.36
CA GLY A 240 3.39 -17.00 -9.10
C GLY A 240 3.89 -16.16 -7.93
N ARG A 241 3.00 -16.05 -6.95
CA ARG A 241 3.15 -15.45 -5.62
C ARG A 241 3.98 -16.34 -4.68
N THR A 242 4.85 -15.76 -3.85
CA THR A 242 5.47 -16.52 -2.74
C THR A 242 4.41 -16.77 -1.65
N PRO A 243 4.18 -18.02 -1.20
CA PRO A 243 3.21 -18.30 -0.15
C PRO A 243 3.61 -17.62 1.17
N ARG A 244 2.61 -17.16 1.92
CA ARG A 244 2.77 -16.71 3.31
C ARG A 244 2.96 -17.90 4.24
N THR A 245 3.71 -17.68 5.30
CA THR A 245 3.75 -18.59 6.45
C THR A 245 2.47 -18.46 7.28
N ALA A 246 2.28 -19.34 8.26
CA ALA A 246 1.15 -19.22 9.19
C ALA A 246 1.14 -17.89 9.96
N LEU A 247 2.32 -17.39 10.38
CA LEU A 247 2.46 -16.05 10.97
C LEU A 247 2.07 -14.95 9.98
N GLY A 248 2.51 -15.04 8.72
CA GLY A 248 2.14 -14.05 7.70
C GLY A 248 0.65 -14.06 7.38
N THR A 249 0.01 -15.24 7.38
CA THR A 249 -1.44 -15.35 7.23
C THR A 249 -2.18 -14.77 8.42
N ALA A 250 -1.69 -14.98 9.65
CA ALA A 250 -2.26 -14.37 10.84
C ALA A 250 -2.17 -12.84 10.76
N ALA A 251 -0.99 -12.28 10.45
CA ALA A 251 -0.79 -10.85 10.27
C ALA A 251 -1.69 -10.26 9.17
N ARG A 252 -1.87 -10.98 8.05
CA ARG A 252 -2.83 -10.59 7.01
C ARG A 252 -4.26 -10.53 7.50
N ILE A 253 -4.71 -11.53 8.26
CA ILE A 253 -6.09 -11.56 8.79
C ILE A 253 -6.29 -10.39 9.77
N GLN A 254 -5.30 -10.08 10.60
CA GLN A 254 -5.35 -8.90 11.48
C GLN A 254 -5.42 -7.59 10.68
N ALA A 255 -4.59 -7.45 9.65
CA ALA A 255 -4.59 -6.28 8.78
C ALA A 255 -5.93 -6.11 8.05
N LEU A 256 -6.51 -7.19 7.53
CA LEU A 256 -7.84 -7.17 6.90
C LEU A 256 -8.94 -6.81 7.91
N GLY A 257 -8.86 -7.30 9.15
CA GLY A 257 -9.83 -6.98 10.19
C GLY A 257 -9.79 -5.50 10.59
N TYR A 258 -8.60 -4.90 10.59
CA TYR A 258 -8.41 -3.48 10.85
C TYR A 258 -8.79 -2.61 9.64
N GLU A 259 -8.51 -3.08 8.42
CA GLU A 259 -9.01 -2.45 7.19
C GLU A 259 -10.54 -2.41 7.18
N GLU A 260 -11.21 -3.50 7.56
CA GLU A 260 -12.67 -3.54 7.65
C GLU A 260 -13.21 -2.58 8.71
N TYR A 261 -12.55 -2.48 9.88
CA TYR A 261 -12.87 -1.46 10.87
C TYR A 261 -12.82 -0.05 10.29
N LEU A 262 -11.71 0.30 9.61
CA LEU A 262 -11.54 1.63 9.02
C LEU A 262 -12.52 1.91 7.87
N LYS A 263 -13.00 0.88 7.15
CA LYS A 263 -14.03 1.00 6.10
C LYS A 263 -15.45 1.16 6.64
N THR A 264 -15.72 0.59 7.80
CA THR A 264 -17.06 0.56 8.41
C THR A 264 -17.23 1.58 9.52
N ALA A 265 -16.18 2.34 9.84
CA ALA A 265 -16.21 3.36 10.89
C ALA A 265 -17.28 4.42 10.57
N GLU A 266 -18.33 4.48 11.39
CA GLU A 266 -19.41 5.48 11.26
C GLU A 266 -19.12 6.69 12.17
N ALA A 267 -19.46 7.89 11.68
CA ALA A 267 -19.21 9.17 12.38
C ALA A 267 -19.82 9.26 13.79
N GLY A 268 -20.85 8.47 14.08
CA GLY A 268 -21.49 8.41 15.41
C GLY A 268 -20.72 7.61 16.46
N GLN A 269 -19.89 6.64 16.05
CA GLN A 269 -19.09 5.83 16.98
C GLN A 269 -17.82 6.57 17.45
N LEU A 270 -17.36 7.53 16.65
CA LEU A 270 -16.21 8.38 16.96
C LEU A 270 -16.58 9.57 17.87
N LYS A 271 -17.76 9.66 18.49
CA LYS A 271 -18.15 10.89 19.21
C LYS A 271 -18.05 10.87 20.72
N HIS A 272 -17.76 9.72 21.32
CA HIS A 272 -17.86 9.59 22.77
C HIS A 272 -16.55 9.00 23.33
N GLU A 273 -15.68 9.91 23.79
CA GLU A 273 -14.82 9.78 24.99
C GLU A 273 -13.32 9.40 24.87
N GLU A 274 -12.73 9.00 23.72
CA GLU A 274 -11.28 8.59 23.64
C GLU A 274 -10.46 9.19 22.46
N LEU A 275 -10.89 10.34 21.92
CA LEU A 275 -10.71 10.67 20.50
C LEU A 275 -9.37 11.19 19.94
N ALA A 276 -8.46 11.79 20.69
CA ALA A 276 -7.29 12.42 20.04
C ALA A 276 -6.14 11.42 19.76
N GLY A 277 -5.86 10.53 20.72
CA GLY A 277 -4.73 9.61 20.65
C GLY A 277 -4.94 8.44 19.68
N GLU A 278 -6.15 7.87 19.67
CA GLU A 278 -6.43 6.68 18.87
C GLU A 278 -6.54 7.02 17.37
N ILE A 279 -7.17 8.14 17.02
CA ILE A 279 -7.30 8.63 15.63
C ILE A 279 -5.94 8.88 14.99
N ARG A 280 -4.99 9.46 15.74
CA ARG A 280 -3.60 9.67 15.28
C ARG A 280 -2.97 8.36 14.82
N SER A 281 -3.19 7.27 15.55
CA SER A 281 -2.63 5.96 15.20
C SER A 281 -3.30 5.32 13.98
N MET A 282 -4.56 5.65 13.69
CA MET A 282 -5.34 5.08 12.58
C MET A 282 -4.94 5.64 11.21
N LEU A 283 -4.58 6.93 11.15
CA LEU A 283 -4.37 7.65 9.89
C LEU A 283 -3.31 7.00 8.97
N PRO A 284 -2.11 6.64 9.45
CA PRO A 284 -1.13 5.98 8.59
C PRO A 284 -1.62 4.66 8.00
N TYR A 285 -2.35 3.86 8.78
CA TYR A 285 -2.89 2.60 8.28
C TYR A 285 -4.01 2.81 7.27
N ALA A 286 -4.84 3.85 7.47
CA ALA A 286 -5.86 4.21 6.49
C ALA A 286 -5.23 4.57 5.12
N VAL A 287 -4.09 5.26 5.12
CA VAL A 287 -3.32 5.57 3.91
C VAL A 287 -2.76 4.30 3.28
N ALA A 288 -2.14 3.40 4.06
CA ALA A 288 -1.57 2.15 3.56
C ALA A 288 -2.65 1.24 2.92
N PHE A 289 -3.82 1.14 3.54
CA PHE A 289 -4.94 0.35 3.01
C PHE A 289 -5.69 1.04 1.87
N GLY A 290 -5.47 2.35 1.66
CA GLY A 290 -6.17 3.12 0.63
C GLY A 290 -7.62 3.48 1.00
N VAL A 291 -7.93 3.50 2.30
CA VAL A 291 -9.26 3.87 2.85
C VAL A 291 -9.26 5.27 3.46
N ALA A 292 -8.14 5.99 3.37
CA ALA A 292 -7.97 7.31 3.96
C ALA A 292 -9.06 8.31 3.57
N PRO A 293 -9.47 8.47 2.29
CA PRO A 293 -10.51 9.44 1.92
C PRO A 293 -11.85 9.23 2.65
N HIS A 294 -12.22 7.96 2.86
CA HIS A 294 -13.40 7.62 3.63
C HIS A 294 -13.27 8.06 5.09
N VAL A 295 -12.17 7.72 5.74
CA VAL A 295 -11.89 8.10 7.14
C VAL A 295 -11.89 9.63 7.31
N ALA A 296 -11.29 10.38 6.38
CA ALA A 296 -11.33 11.85 6.44
C ALA A 296 -12.75 12.42 6.26
N SER A 297 -13.55 11.86 5.35
CA SER A 297 -14.95 12.28 5.19
C SER A 297 -15.77 12.05 6.46
N VAL A 298 -15.56 10.90 7.12
CA VAL A 298 -16.24 10.54 8.36
C VAL A 298 -15.83 11.49 9.49
N LEU A 299 -14.54 11.81 9.56
CA LEU A 299 -14.01 12.75 10.54
C LEU A 299 -14.54 14.18 10.30
N GLY A 300 -14.58 14.63 9.05
CA GLY A 300 -15.14 15.92 8.66
C GLY A 300 -16.62 16.04 9.01
N GLU A 301 -17.41 14.98 8.79
CA GLU A 301 -18.82 14.94 9.20
C GLU A 301 -18.97 14.90 10.72
N ALA A 302 -18.11 14.17 11.44
CA ALA A 302 -18.10 14.15 12.90
C ALA A 302 -17.81 15.54 13.49
N LEU A 303 -16.83 16.27 12.94
CA LEU A 303 -16.50 17.64 13.32
C LEU A 303 -17.65 18.61 13.01
N ARG A 304 -18.25 18.51 11.82
CA ARG A 304 -19.39 19.34 11.41
C ARG A 304 -20.60 19.13 12.33
N SER A 305 -20.88 17.88 12.68
CA SER A 305 -22.02 17.54 13.52
C SER A 305 -21.76 17.81 15.01
N ALA A 306 -20.50 17.82 15.48
CA ALA A 306 -20.15 18.35 16.81
C ALA A 306 -20.37 19.87 16.90
N ARG A 307 -19.99 20.62 15.84
CA ARG A 307 -20.24 22.07 15.72
C ARG A 307 -21.72 22.43 15.85
N ILE A 308 -22.63 21.58 15.37
CA ILE A 308 -24.08 21.82 15.39
C ILE A 308 -24.73 21.47 16.74
N ALA A 309 -24.18 20.50 17.48
CA ALA A 309 -24.81 19.94 18.67
C ALA A 309 -24.47 20.66 20.00
N GLU A 310 -23.25 21.20 20.15
CA GLU A 310 -22.75 21.68 21.46
C GLU A 310 -22.43 23.18 21.52
N GLY A 311 -22.72 23.94 20.46
CA GLY A 311 -22.30 25.34 20.37
C GLY A 311 -20.79 25.48 20.16
N SER A 312 -20.34 26.67 19.75
CA SER A 312 -18.97 26.94 19.32
C SER A 312 -17.91 26.62 20.38
N GLU A 313 -18.23 26.62 21.68
CA GLU A 313 -17.29 26.45 22.78
C GLU A 313 -16.78 25.01 22.96
N ALA A 314 -17.63 23.98 22.80
CA ALA A 314 -17.19 22.58 22.92
C ALA A 314 -16.44 22.11 21.67
N ALA A 315 -16.85 22.60 20.49
CA ALA A 315 -16.10 22.43 19.25
C ALA A 315 -14.74 23.15 19.30
N LEU A 316 -14.67 24.36 19.89
CA LEU A 316 -13.40 25.02 20.18
C LEU A 316 -12.60 24.26 21.22
N GLY A 317 -13.22 23.65 22.23
CA GLY A 317 -12.56 22.86 23.27
C GLY A 317 -11.87 21.63 22.70
N MET A 318 -12.56 20.83 21.86
CA MET A 318 -11.96 19.70 21.15
C MET A 318 -10.90 20.14 20.15
N ALA A 319 -11.17 21.20 19.38
CA ALA A 319 -10.17 21.75 18.44
C ALA A 319 -8.94 22.28 19.19
N ALA A 320 -9.11 22.91 20.36
CA ALA A 320 -8.05 23.43 21.20
C ALA A 320 -7.25 22.31 21.87
N ASP A 321 -7.89 21.30 22.46
CA ASP A 321 -7.17 20.16 23.07
C ASP A 321 -6.37 19.37 22.03
N MET A 322 -6.91 19.26 20.81
CA MET A 322 -6.23 18.65 19.67
C MET A 322 -5.16 19.56 19.06
N ALA A 323 -5.30 20.89 19.20
CA ALA A 323 -4.34 21.90 18.77
C ALA A 323 -3.20 22.15 19.77
N LEU A 324 -3.40 21.84 21.05
CA LEU A 324 -2.42 22.05 22.11
C LEU A 324 -1.34 20.95 22.18
N ASP A 325 -1.45 19.88 21.39
CA ASP A 325 -0.32 18.98 21.10
C ASP A 325 0.50 19.58 19.93
N PRO A 326 1.73 20.06 20.17
CA PRO A 326 2.56 20.68 19.14
C PRO A 326 2.88 19.74 17.97
N GLY A 327 2.75 18.42 18.12
CA GLY A 327 2.88 17.48 17.00
C GLY A 327 1.63 17.40 16.11
N ILE A 328 0.45 17.72 16.63
CA ILE A 328 -0.84 17.60 15.94
C ILE A 328 -1.21 18.89 15.21
N PHE A 329 -0.87 20.07 15.74
CA PHE A 329 -1.21 21.35 15.10
C PHE A 329 -0.54 21.53 13.72
N TYR A 330 0.76 21.25 13.62
CA TYR A 330 1.48 21.31 12.33
C TYR A 330 1.09 20.18 11.36
N LEU A 331 0.60 19.06 11.90
CA LEU A 331 0.17 17.93 11.08
C LEU A 331 -1.26 18.11 10.59
N MET A 332 -2.23 18.52 11.41
CA MET A 332 -3.64 18.53 11.01
C MET A 332 -4.00 19.61 10.00
N ASP A 333 -3.36 20.78 10.05
CA ASP A 333 -3.46 21.83 9.02
C ASP A 333 -2.96 21.33 7.64
N GLY A 334 -2.01 20.38 7.64
CA GLY A 334 -1.51 19.74 6.42
C GLY A 334 -2.14 18.38 6.07
N LEU A 335 -2.69 17.64 7.04
CA LEU A 335 -3.03 16.21 6.93
C LEU A 335 -4.54 15.97 6.78
N VAL A 336 -5.41 16.80 7.37
CA VAL A 336 -6.87 16.73 7.12
C VAL A 336 -7.14 17.00 5.64
N ASP A 337 -6.39 17.94 5.06
CA ASP A 337 -6.47 18.28 3.64
C ASP A 337 -5.67 17.33 2.73
N LEU A 338 -4.67 16.59 3.26
CA LEU A 338 -3.95 15.53 2.54
C LEU A 338 -4.84 14.32 2.26
N VAL A 339 -5.84 14.10 3.09
CA VAL A 339 -6.69 12.91 3.01
C VAL A 339 -8.02 13.21 2.31
N GLY A 340 -8.47 14.47 2.29
CA GLY A 340 -9.73 14.89 1.65
C GLY A 340 -9.71 14.98 0.12
N SER A 341 -8.54 15.19 -0.50
CA SER A 341 -8.45 15.55 -1.93
C SER A 341 -7.66 14.61 -2.81
N VAL A 342 -7.08 13.57 -2.21
CA VAL A 342 -6.17 12.66 -2.90
C VAL A 342 -6.90 11.42 -3.35
N ASP A 343 -6.95 11.21 -4.67
CA ASP A 343 -7.32 9.93 -5.27
C ASP A 343 -6.16 8.93 -5.12
N LEU A 344 -5.98 8.43 -3.88
CA LEU A 344 -4.99 7.41 -3.52
C LEU A 344 -5.20 6.07 -4.24
N SER A 345 -6.31 5.91 -4.97
CA SER A 345 -6.52 4.75 -5.84
C SER A 345 -5.58 4.76 -7.05
N ALA A 346 -5.20 5.95 -7.52
CA ALA A 346 -4.23 6.12 -8.60
C ALA A 346 -2.83 5.63 -8.23
N LEU A 347 -2.51 5.55 -6.93
CA LEU A 347 -1.23 5.09 -6.38
C LEU A 347 -1.12 3.56 -6.22
N ALA A 348 -2.19 2.81 -6.45
CA ALA A 348 -2.28 1.38 -6.17
C ALA A 348 -1.60 0.49 -7.22
N ASP A 349 -1.26 1.02 -8.40
CA ASP A 349 -0.67 0.24 -9.51
C ASP A 349 0.55 0.91 -10.15
N VAL A 350 1.14 1.88 -9.44
CA VAL A 350 2.17 2.78 -9.99
C VAL A 350 3.55 2.14 -9.91
N ASP A 351 4.26 2.11 -11.04
CA ASP A 351 5.65 1.68 -11.13
C ASP A 351 6.54 2.59 -10.26
N PRO A 352 7.62 2.10 -9.61
CA PRO A 352 8.50 2.93 -8.77
C PRO A 352 9.01 4.23 -9.41
N GLY A 353 9.05 4.32 -10.74
CA GLY A 353 9.39 5.56 -11.47
C GLY A 353 8.33 6.66 -11.43
N ASP A 354 7.05 6.28 -11.33
CA ASP A 354 5.89 7.17 -11.34
C ASP A 354 5.31 7.35 -9.93
N ALA A 355 5.78 6.58 -8.94
CA ALA A 355 5.33 6.65 -7.55
C ALA A 355 5.60 8.01 -6.91
N LEU A 356 6.63 8.73 -7.36
CA LEU A 356 6.84 10.13 -6.98
C LEU A 356 5.88 11.07 -7.67
N SER A 357 5.58 10.87 -8.96
CA SER A 357 4.56 11.67 -9.64
C SER A 357 3.24 11.50 -8.91
N GLY A 358 2.79 10.28 -8.66
CA GLY A 358 1.55 10.06 -7.91
C GLY A 358 1.60 10.55 -6.46
N LEU A 359 2.77 10.57 -5.82
CA LEU A 359 2.96 11.17 -4.49
C LEU A 359 2.91 12.69 -4.57
N LEU A 360 3.56 13.32 -5.55
CA LEU A 360 3.54 14.76 -5.81
C LEU A 360 2.19 15.23 -6.33
N ASP A 361 1.49 14.44 -7.14
CA ASP A 361 0.12 14.67 -7.64
C ASP A 361 -0.89 14.50 -6.49
N GLY A 362 -0.61 13.57 -5.57
CA GLY A 362 -1.34 13.50 -4.29
C GLY A 362 -1.05 14.70 -3.39
N PHE A 363 0.17 15.22 -3.39
CA PHE A 363 0.50 16.46 -2.69
C PHE A 363 0.03 17.74 -3.42
N ASP A 364 -0.11 17.75 -4.75
CA ASP A 364 -0.62 18.86 -5.59
C ASP A 364 -2.16 18.90 -5.53
N GLY A 365 -2.84 17.76 -5.55
CA GLY A 365 -4.28 17.66 -5.27
C GLY A 365 -4.65 18.16 -3.87
N LEU A 366 -3.71 18.12 -2.93
CA LEU A 366 -3.81 18.78 -1.63
C LEU A 366 -3.80 20.32 -1.75
N GLY A 367 -3.11 20.92 -2.72
CA GLY A 367 -3.13 22.37 -2.97
C GLY A 367 -4.49 22.89 -3.45
N ASP A 368 -5.13 22.18 -4.38
CA ASP A 368 -6.44 22.58 -4.94
C ASP A 368 -7.60 22.44 -3.94
N ALA A 369 -7.50 21.49 -3.00
CA ALA A 369 -8.47 21.37 -1.91
C ALA A 369 -8.23 22.38 -0.77
N LEU A 370 -6.97 22.71 -0.47
CA LEU A 370 -6.62 23.81 0.44
C LEU A 370 -7.12 25.16 -0.08
N SER A 371 -7.15 25.39 -1.40
CA SER A 371 -7.77 26.59 -1.98
C SER A 371 -9.28 26.63 -1.78
N ASN A 372 -9.98 25.52 -2.01
CA ASN A 372 -11.44 25.45 -1.86
C ASN A 372 -11.90 25.49 -0.40
N LEU A 373 -11.06 25.01 0.53
CA LEU A 373 -11.33 25.05 1.96
C LEU A 373 -10.84 26.36 2.58
N GLY A 374 -9.81 27.00 2.03
CA GLY A 374 -9.38 28.37 2.32
C GLY A 374 -10.43 29.42 1.95
N ASP A 375 -11.17 29.24 0.84
CA ASP A 375 -12.37 30.04 0.54
C ASP A 375 -13.52 29.76 1.53
N GLY A 376 -13.57 28.58 2.13
CA GLY A 376 -14.55 28.20 3.16
C GLY A 376 -14.16 28.60 4.59
N ILE A 377 -12.86 28.74 4.90
CA ILE A 377 -12.30 29.21 6.17
C ILE A 377 -12.12 30.73 6.17
N GLY A 378 -11.92 31.36 5.01
CA GLY A 378 -11.96 32.81 4.85
C GLY A 378 -13.31 33.43 5.23
N ASP A 379 -14.37 32.63 5.20
CA ASP A 379 -15.71 32.98 5.70
C ASP A 379 -15.93 32.60 7.18
N LEU A 380 -14.94 31.94 7.83
CA LEU A 380 -14.95 31.50 9.24
C LEU A 380 -14.08 32.38 10.16
N VAL A 381 -13.30 33.31 9.61
CA VAL A 381 -12.59 34.35 10.36
C VAL A 381 -13.23 35.68 9.97
N PRO A 382 -13.77 36.49 10.90
CA PRO A 382 -14.09 37.87 10.58
C PRO A 382 -12.78 38.51 10.11
N GLY A 383 -12.71 38.87 8.84
CA GLY A 383 -11.55 39.55 8.29
C GLY A 383 -11.32 40.84 9.07
N ASP A 384 -10.36 40.83 10.00
CA ASP A 384 -9.63 42.03 10.37
C ASP A 384 -8.80 42.41 9.14
N GLY A 385 -9.48 43.08 8.20
CA GLY A 385 -8.83 43.83 7.13
C GLY A 385 -8.01 44.94 7.75
N CYS A 386 -6.78 44.65 8.13
CA CYS A 386 -5.83 45.62 8.68
C CYS A 386 -4.37 45.20 8.41
N LEU A 387 -4.02 44.85 7.17
CA LEU A 387 -2.64 44.92 6.68
C LEU A 387 -2.61 45.27 5.18
N ASP A 388 -3.13 46.44 4.83
CA ASP A 388 -2.58 47.24 3.73
C ASP A 388 -3.11 48.68 3.82
N GLY A 389 -2.18 49.63 4.03
CA GLY A 389 -2.43 51.06 3.82
C GLY A 389 -3.04 51.83 4.99
N CYS A 390 -2.20 52.62 5.66
CA CYS A 390 -2.63 53.79 6.43
C CYS A 390 -3.50 54.73 5.57
N ASP A 391 -4.71 55.07 6.03
CA ASP A 391 -5.27 56.44 6.07
C ASP A 391 -6.76 56.41 6.49
N GLY A 392 -7.08 57.02 7.64
CA GLY A 392 -8.44 57.48 7.98
C GLY A 392 -9.26 56.60 8.93
N CYS A 393 -8.98 56.67 10.24
CA CYS A 393 -9.94 56.27 11.27
C CYS A 393 -10.87 57.44 11.60
N ASP A 394 -12.17 57.30 11.30
CA ASP A 394 -13.22 58.12 11.91
C ASP A 394 -14.46 57.25 12.22
N ALA A 395 -14.89 57.35 13.47
CA ALA A 395 -16.17 56.94 14.05
C ALA A 395 -16.43 55.46 14.42
N GLY A 396 -16.62 55.25 15.73
CA GLY A 396 -17.83 54.57 16.24
C GLY A 396 -17.64 53.31 17.08
N CYS A 397 -17.56 53.49 18.40
CA CYS A 397 -17.68 52.44 19.42
C CYS A 397 -18.99 51.65 19.31
N ILE A 398 -18.95 50.35 19.59
CA ILE A 398 -20.02 49.65 20.33
C ILE A 398 -19.42 48.51 21.16
N ASP A 399 -19.61 48.59 22.48
CA ASP A 399 -19.39 47.53 23.47
C ASP A 399 -20.36 46.36 23.23
N PHE A 400 -19.87 45.12 23.29
CA PHE A 400 -20.36 44.02 24.14
C PHE A 400 -19.34 42.87 24.18
#